data_AF-A0A7V9FVP8-F1
#
_entry.id   AF-A0A7V9FVP8-F1
#
_cell.length_a   1.000
_cell.length_b   1.000
_cell.length_c   1.000
_cell.angle_alpha   90.00
_cell.angle_beta   90.00
_cell.angle_gamma   90.00
#
_symmetry.space_group_name_H-M   'P 1'
#
loop_
_entity.id
_entity.type
_entity.pdbx_description
1 polymer ?
#
loop_
_entity_poly.entity_id
_entity_poly.type
_entity_poly.pdbx_seq_one_letter_code
_entity_poly.pdbx_strand_id
1 'polypeptide(L)'
;HINQLVSGKQPHPRIHYVEALASFFGVPVTYFFDDDAAARINDQINQVSAWRDTEARHIAERVVELDPRDRNTVTNLIDSLRTYDEQPRTTRRRRKPTTGNDA
;
A
#
# COMPACT_ATOMS: atom_id res chain seq x y z
N HIS A 1 10.45 15.16 -12.61
CA HIS A 1 10.48 14.51 -13.94
C HIS A 1 9.28 13.60 -14.25
N ILE A 2 8.57 13.03 -13.25
CA ILE A 2 7.38 12.16 -13.49
C ILE A 2 6.26 12.88 -14.27
N ASN A 3 6.06 14.18 -14.04
CA ASN A 3 5.01 14.98 -14.68
C ASN A 3 5.13 15.07 -16.23
N GLN A 4 6.32 14.79 -16.79
CA GLN A 4 6.54 14.78 -18.24
C GLN A 4 6.17 13.44 -18.90
N LEU A 5 6.16 12.34 -18.12
CA LEU A 5 5.67 11.03 -18.56
C LEU A 5 4.15 11.00 -18.57
N VAL A 6 3.52 11.53 -17.51
CA VAL A 6 2.06 11.65 -17.40
C VAL A 6 1.47 12.55 -18.51
N SER A 7 2.23 13.55 -18.97
CA SER A 7 1.80 14.46 -20.05
C SER A 7 2.15 13.97 -21.46
N GLY A 8 2.74 12.78 -21.63
CA GLY A 8 3.09 12.20 -22.94
C GLY A 8 4.18 12.93 -23.72
N LYS A 9 4.82 13.94 -23.11
CA LYS A 9 5.82 14.81 -23.80
C LYS A 9 7.18 14.15 -23.97
N GLN A 10 7.44 13.03 -23.28
CA GLN A 10 8.65 12.23 -23.45
C GLN A 10 8.31 10.73 -23.47
N PRO A 11 8.23 10.09 -24.65
CA PRO A 11 7.75 8.71 -24.78
C PRO A 11 8.74 7.63 -24.31
N HIS A 12 9.97 8.00 -23.91
CA HIS A 12 11.02 7.06 -23.53
C HIS A 12 11.54 7.33 -22.11
N PRO A 13 10.83 6.88 -21.05
CA PRO A 13 11.42 6.78 -19.73
C PRO A 13 12.66 5.87 -19.80
N ARG A 14 13.73 6.23 -19.10
CA ARG A 14 14.83 5.28 -18.91
C ARG A 14 14.28 4.08 -18.13
N ILE A 15 14.51 2.87 -18.63
CA ILE A 15 13.93 1.61 -18.12
C ILE A 15 14.05 1.46 -16.60
N HIS A 16 15.19 1.88 -16.02
CA HIS A 16 15.40 1.85 -14.57
C HIS A 16 14.38 2.64 -13.74
N TYR A 17 13.79 3.70 -14.28
CA TYR A 17 12.73 4.43 -13.57
C TYR A 17 11.41 3.66 -13.56
N VAL A 18 11.09 2.93 -14.64
CA VAL A 18 9.87 2.12 -14.72
C VAL A 18 9.98 0.88 -13.84
N GLU A 19 11.16 0.26 -13.77
CA GLU A 19 11.44 -0.85 -12.84
C GLU A 19 11.30 -0.41 -11.37
N ALA A 20 11.83 0.75 -11.02
CA ALA A 20 11.68 1.30 -9.67
C ALA A 20 10.21 1.60 -9.32
N LEU A 21 9.44 2.14 -10.27
CA LEU A 21 8.00 2.36 -10.10
C LEU A 21 7.23 1.04 -9.97
N ALA A 22 7.51 0.06 -10.82
CA ALA A 22 6.92 -1.27 -10.76
C ALA A 22 7.19 -1.95 -9.41
N SER A 23 8.43 -1.89 -8.93
CA SER A 23 8.79 -2.39 -7.60
C SER A 23 8.10 -1.64 -6.47
N PHE A 24 7.92 -0.33 -6.59
CA PHE A 24 7.26 0.49 -5.57
C PHE A 24 5.77 0.15 -5.47
N PHE A 25 5.08 0.02 -6.61
CA PHE A 25 3.66 -0.32 -6.68
C PHE A 25 3.37 -1.82 -6.57
N GLY A 26 4.41 -2.67 -6.60
CA GLY A 26 4.27 -4.12 -6.51
C GLY A 26 3.61 -4.74 -7.76
N VAL A 27 3.69 -4.07 -8.91
CA VAL A 27 3.14 -4.56 -10.19
C VAL A 27 4.25 -5.05 -11.11
N PRO A 28 3.99 -6.01 -12.02
CA PRO A 28 4.95 -6.37 -13.07
C PRO A 28 5.30 -5.17 -13.95
N VAL A 29 6.55 -5.09 -14.44
CA VAL A 29 7.00 -4.02 -15.33
C VAL A 29 6.14 -3.91 -16.60
N THR A 30 5.62 -5.04 -17.08
CA THR A 30 4.70 -5.11 -18.23
C THR A 30 3.44 -4.28 -18.05
N TYR A 31 3.00 -4.01 -16.82
CA TYR A 31 1.89 -3.12 -16.51
C TYR A 31 2.02 -1.73 -17.17
N PHE A 32 3.24 -1.25 -17.36
CA PHE A 32 3.49 0.08 -17.92
C PHE A 32 3.67 0.08 -19.45
N PHE A 33 3.71 -1.09 -20.10
CA PHE A 33 4.03 -1.23 -21.53
C PHE A 33 3.00 -2.06 -22.31
N ASP A 34 2.14 -2.82 -21.64
CA ASP A 34 1.13 -3.69 -22.23
C ASP A 34 -0.25 -3.31 -21.67
N ASP A 35 -1.09 -2.74 -22.52
CA ASP A 35 -2.44 -2.28 -22.16
C ASP A 35 -3.36 -3.43 -21.70
N ASP A 36 -3.19 -4.65 -22.23
CA ASP A 36 -3.97 -5.82 -21.81
C ASP A 36 -3.51 -6.32 -20.43
N ALA A 37 -2.20 -6.24 -20.14
CA ALA A 37 -1.69 -6.51 -18.80
C ALA A 37 -2.15 -5.44 -17.79
N ALA A 38 -2.16 -4.18 -18.21
CA ALA A 38 -2.64 -3.05 -17.40
C ALA A 38 -4.13 -3.20 -17.06
N ALA A 39 -4.98 -3.51 -18.04
CA ALA A 39 -6.41 -3.71 -17.85
C ALA A 39 -6.71 -4.82 -16.83
N ARG A 40 -6.03 -5.98 -16.95
CA ARG A 40 -6.20 -7.10 -16.01
C ARG A 40 -5.82 -6.74 -14.58
N ILE A 41 -4.71 -6.03 -14.40
CA ILE A 41 -4.25 -5.60 -13.07
C ILE A 41 -5.19 -4.53 -12.50
N ASN A 42 -5.68 -3.61 -13.34
CA ASN A 42 -6.66 -2.60 -12.93
C ASN A 42 -7.97 -3.23 -12.47
N ASP A 43 -8.47 -4.25 -13.16
CA ASP A 43 -9.68 -4.97 -12.75
C ASP A 43 -9.50 -5.62 -11.37
N GLN A 44 -8.33 -6.21 -11.10
CA GLN A 44 -8.02 -6.77 -9.79
C GLN A 44 -7.97 -5.69 -8.69
N ILE A 45 -7.33 -4.54 -8.97
CA ILE A 45 -7.27 -3.41 -8.04
C ILE A 45 -8.67 -2.86 -7.76
N ASN A 46 -9.51 -2.75 -8.78
CA ASN A 46 -10.89 -2.26 -8.67
C ASN A 46 -11.78 -3.21 -7.88
N GLN A 47 -11.59 -4.53 -8.01
CA GLN A 47 -12.31 -5.50 -7.19
C GLN A 47 -11.94 -5.36 -5.71
N VAL A 48 -10.65 -5.23 -5.40
CA VAL A 48 -10.17 -5.03 -4.03
C VAL A 48 -10.66 -3.70 -3.43
N SER A 49 -10.70 -2.62 -4.22
CA SER A 49 -11.21 -1.33 -3.75
C SER A 49 -12.73 -1.36 -3.50
N ALA A 50 -13.50 -2.01 -4.37
CA ALA A 50 -14.95 -2.19 -4.18
C ALA A 50 -15.28 -3.00 -2.93
N TRP A 51 -14.50 -4.05 -2.64
CA TRP A 51 -14.66 -4.83 -1.41
C TRP A 51 -14.29 -4.02 -0.17
N ARG A 52 -13.20 -3.24 -0.22
CA ARG A 52 -12.81 -2.35 0.89
C ARG A 52 -13.87 -1.29 1.18
N ASP A 53 -14.48 -0.71 0.16
CA ASP A 53 -15.56 0.28 0.31
C ASP A 53 -16.80 -0.34 0.97
N THR A 54 -17.17 -1.55 0.56
CA THR A 54 -18.29 -2.31 1.14
C THR A 54 -18.06 -2.62 2.63
N GLU A 55 -16.87 -3.10 2.99
CA GLU A 55 -16.53 -3.39 4.39
C GLU A 55 -16.50 -2.13 5.26
N ALA A 56 -15.89 -1.04 4.75
CA ALA A 56 -15.85 0.23 5.46
C ALA A 56 -17.27 0.79 5.71
N ARG A 57 -18.16 0.65 4.72
CA ARG A 57 -19.57 1.02 4.84
C ARG A 57 -20.28 0.20 5.91
N HIS A 58 -20.10 -1.12 5.91
CA HIS A 58 -20.72 -1.99 6.93
C HIS A 58 -20.23 -1.70 8.35
N ILE A 59 -18.96 -1.34 8.52
CA ILE A 59 -18.44 -0.88 9.81
C ILE A 59 -19.08 0.45 10.19
N ALA A 60 -19.16 1.41 9.28
CA ALA A 60 -19.78 2.71 9.54
C ALA A 60 -21.25 2.59 9.96
N GLU A 61 -22.02 1.74 9.28
CA GLU A 61 -23.43 1.45 9.62
C GLU A 61 -23.56 0.96 11.07
N ARG A 62 -22.71 0.01 11.49
CA ARG A 62 -22.71 -0.52 12.87
C ARG A 62 -22.27 0.52 13.90
N VAL A 63 -21.30 1.38 13.57
CA VAL A 63 -20.80 2.42 14.48
C VAL A 63 -21.87 3.46 14.78
N VAL A 64 -22.76 3.77 13.83
CA VAL A 64 -23.87 4.71 14.03
C VAL A 64 -24.85 4.22 15.10
N GLU A 65 -25.07 2.90 15.19
CA GLU A 65 -25.99 2.28 16.17
C GLU A 65 -25.44 2.25 17.61
N LEU A 66 -24.13 2.44 17.79
CA LEU A 66 -23.50 2.42 19.12
C LEU A 66 -23.84 3.68 19.93
N ASP A 67 -23.74 3.57 21.25
CA ASP A 67 -23.84 4.74 22.12
C ASP A 67 -22.56 5.62 22.03
N PRO A 68 -22.59 6.88 22.53
CA PRO A 68 -21.44 7.78 22.45
C PRO A 68 -20.14 7.26 23.08
N ARG A 69 -20.22 6.50 24.18
CA ARG A 69 -19.06 5.93 24.88
C ARG A 69 -18.44 4.81 24.05
N ASP A 70 -19.27 3.95 23.49
CA ASP A 70 -18.82 2.82 22.67
C ASP A 70 -18.23 3.29 21.35
N ARG A 71 -18.82 4.32 20.72
CA ARG A 71 -18.22 4.98 19.55
C ARG A 71 -16.81 5.51 19.83
N ASN A 72 -16.60 6.15 20.98
CA ASN A 72 -15.27 6.65 21.36
C ASN A 72 -14.26 5.50 21.51
N THR A 73 -14.71 4.36 22.04
CA THR A 73 -13.86 3.16 22.17
C THR A 73 -13.43 2.63 20.80
N VAL A 74 -14.35 2.55 19.84
CA VAL A 74 -14.04 2.14 18.46
C VAL A 74 -13.08 3.11 17.79
N THR A 75 -13.27 4.42 17.94
CA THR A 75 -12.35 5.45 17.40
C THR A 75 -10.94 5.26 17.93
N ASN A 76 -10.77 5.09 19.24
CA ASN A 76 -9.45 4.89 19.85
C ASN A 76 -8.77 3.61 19.37
N LEU A 77 -9.54 2.54 19.11
CA LEU A 77 -9.01 1.31 18.53
C LEU A 77 -8.52 1.52 17.10
N ILE A 78 -9.31 2.21 16.26
CA ILE A 78 -8.92 2.54 14.88
C ILE A 78 -7.63 3.37 14.88
N ASP A 79 -7.51 4.37 15.74
CA ASP A 79 -6.31 5.20 15.87
C ASP A 79 -5.08 4.39 16.30
N SER A 80 -5.26 3.43 17.21
CA SER A 80 -4.19 2.55 17.65
C SER A 80 -3.69 1.65 16.52
N LEU A 81 -4.60 1.11 15.70
CA LEU A 81 -4.26 0.28 14.54
C LEU A 81 -3.51 1.09 13.47
N ARG A 82 -3.94 2.31 13.17
CA ARG A 82 -3.24 3.21 12.25
C ARG A 82 -1.81 3.49 12.71
N THR A 83 -1.64 3.80 13.99
CA THR A 83 -0.32 4.06 14.58
C THR A 83 0.60 2.83 14.48
N TYR A 84 0.05 1.62 14.56
CA TYR A 84 0.81 0.37 14.40
C TYR A 84 1.28 0.15 12.95
N ASP A 85 0.43 0.43 11.95
CA ASP A 85 0.78 0.29 10.54
C ASP A 85 1.79 1.36 10.07
N GLU A 86 1.73 2.56 10.64
CA GLU A 86 2.67 3.65 10.37
C GLU A 86 4.06 3.41 10.97
N GLN A 87 4.19 2.54 11.98
CA GLN A 87 5.49 2.12 12.50
C GLN A 87 6.14 1.14 11.51
N PRO A 88 7.17 1.56 10.76
CA PRO A 88 7.71 0.74 9.69
C PRO A 88 8.28 -0.55 10.27
N ARG A 89 8.05 -1.68 9.59
CA ARG A 89 8.67 -3.01 9.84
C ARG A 89 10.22 -3.01 9.80
N THR A 90 10.86 -1.85 9.73
CA THR A 90 12.29 -1.63 9.50
C THR A 90 13.15 -1.74 10.76
N THR A 91 12.58 -1.99 11.94
CA THR A 91 13.36 -2.18 13.19
C THR A 91 13.47 -3.63 13.64
N ARG A 92 13.46 -4.62 12.72
CA ARG A 92 14.26 -5.83 12.95
C ARG A 92 15.73 -5.48 12.74
N ARG A 93 16.33 -4.82 13.75
CA ARG A 93 17.78 -4.72 13.90
C ARG A 93 18.34 -6.11 13.67
N ARG A 94 19.02 -6.26 12.53
CA ARG A 94 19.88 -7.39 12.20
C ARG A 94 20.86 -7.53 13.37
N ARG A 95 20.57 -8.41 14.33
CA ARG A 95 21.53 -8.79 15.36
C ARG A 95 22.65 -9.50 14.62
N LYS A 96 23.72 -8.76 14.29
CA LYS A 96 24.97 -9.35 13.84
C LYS A 96 25.41 -10.29 14.98
N PRO A 97 25.68 -11.58 14.71
CA PRO A 97 26.26 -12.42 15.73
C PRO A 97 27.63 -11.82 16.05
N THR A 98 27.84 -11.49 17.33
CA THR A 98 29.17 -11.20 17.83
C THR A 98 29.96 -12.49 17.69
N THR A 99 30.84 -12.57 16.70
CA THR A 99 31.89 -13.59 16.68
C THR A 99 32.79 -13.29 17.86
N GLY A 100 32.51 -13.98 18.97
CA GLY A 100 33.39 -14.07 20.12
C GLY A 100 34.64 -14.82 19.70
N ASN A 101 35.75 -14.13 19.92
CA ASN A 101 37.09 -14.65 20.12
C ASN A 101 37.12 -15.94 20.94
N ASP A 102 37.60 -17.03 20.33
CA ASP A 102 38.16 -18.20 21.01
C ASP A 102 39.37 -18.68 20.19
N ALA A 103 40.56 -18.14 20.51
CA ALA A 103 41.88 -18.78 20.52
C ALA A 103 42.99 -17.75 20.72
#